data_AF-T1JQJ5-F1
#
_entry.id   AF-T1JQJ5-F1
#
_cell.length_a   1.000
_cell.length_b   1.000
_cell.length_c   1.000
_cell.angle_alpha   90.00
_cell.angle_beta   90.00
_cell.angle_gamma   90.00
#
_symmetry.space_group_name_H-M   'P 1'
#
loop_
_entity.id
_entity.type
_entity.pdbx_description
1 polymer ?
#
loop_
_entity_poly.entity_id
_entity_poly.type
_entity_poly.pdbx_seq_one_letter_code
_entity_poly.pdbx_strand_id
1 'polypeptide(L)'
;MAGHLFFGFLLMINPAVQEIENKFKAPRSFNWKRVAIRVLMLLFILFICESIPRFGKLLDLVGGSSMTCLAYIFPPLFYVKLCSMKNPSWPERRISLFEKLHCYKIIIIGIIGGVCATVAAIVAILSPGTFVLPCYIDLNCTNE
;
A
#
# COMPACT_ATOMS: atom_id res chain seq x y z
N MET A 1 5.44 -2.93 -25.58
CA MET A 1 5.61 -2.51 -24.16
C MET A 1 4.31 -2.06 -23.49
N ALA A 2 3.40 -1.33 -24.14
CA ALA A 2 2.13 -0.89 -23.54
C ALA A 2 1.20 -2.03 -23.07
N GLY A 3 1.14 -3.16 -23.79
CA GLY A 3 0.29 -4.30 -23.41
C GLY A 3 0.62 -4.89 -22.04
N HIS A 4 1.91 -4.98 -21.68
CA HIS A 4 2.32 -5.51 -20.37
C HIS A 4 1.82 -4.63 -19.21
N LEU A 5 1.85 -3.30 -19.37
CA LEU A 5 1.33 -2.36 -18.37
C LEU A 5 -0.19 -2.50 -18.21
N PHE A 6 -0.91 -2.63 -19.33
CA PHE A 6 -2.36 -2.83 -19.31
C PHE A 6 -2.76 -4.12 -18.56
N PHE A 7 -2.17 -5.26 -18.93
CA PHE A 7 -2.46 -6.52 -18.25
C PHE A 7 -1.98 -6.52 -16.79
N GLY A 8 -0.82 -5.92 -16.50
CA GLY A 8 -0.31 -5.79 -15.14
C GLY A 8 -1.23 -4.97 -14.24
N PHE A 9 -1.76 -3.85 -14.74
CA PHE A 9 -2.77 -3.06 -14.02
C PHE A 9 -4.02 -3.88 -13.72
N LEU A 10 -4.56 -4.60 -14.71
CA LEU A 10 -5.74 -5.45 -14.53
C LEU A 10 -5.53 -6.54 -13.48
N LEU A 11 -4.34 -7.16 -13.45
CA LEU A 11 -3.99 -8.17 -12.47
C LEU A 11 -3.88 -7.60 -11.04
N MET A 12 -3.30 -6.41 -10.89
CA MET A 12 -3.14 -5.75 -9.58
C MET A 12 -4.45 -5.21 -9.02
N ILE A 13 -5.29 -4.59 -9.86
CA ILE A 13 -6.51 -3.91 -9.40
C ILE A 13 -7.62 -4.90 -9.04
N ASN A 14 -7.68 -6.06 -9.69
CA ASN A 14 -8.76 -7.02 -9.49
C ASN A 14 -8.88 -7.53 -8.04
N PRO A 15 -7.82 -8.04 -7.37
CA PRO A 15 -7.92 -8.45 -5.96
C PRO A 15 -8.24 -7.27 -5.03
N ALA A 16 -7.69 -6.08 -5.29
CA ALA A 16 -7.98 -4.89 -4.49
C ALA A 16 -9.48 -4.52 -4.54
N VAL A 17 -10.09 -4.54 -5.73
CA VAL A 17 -11.52 -4.28 -5.86
C VAL A 17 -12.36 -5.44 -5.30
N GLN A 18 -11.91 -6.69 -5.39
CA GLN A 18 -12.59 -7.83 -4.77
C GLN A 18 -12.66 -7.71 -3.24
N GLU A 19 -11.61 -7.23 -2.58
CA GLU A 19 -11.64 -6.97 -1.13
C GLU A 19 -12.67 -5.89 -0.77
N ILE A 20 -12.76 -4.84 -1.58
CA ILE A 20 -13.78 -3.80 -1.42
C ILE A 20 -15.18 -4.36 -1.69
N GLU A 21 -15.38 -5.12 -2.77
CA GLU A 21 -16.63 -5.83 -3.10
C GLU A 21 -17.09 -6.72 -1.92
N ASN A 22 -16.17 -7.47 -1.31
CA ASN A 22 -16.44 -8.31 -0.14
C ASN A 22 -16.86 -7.47 1.07
N LYS A 23 -16.18 -6.34 1.34
CA LYS A 23 -16.52 -5.42 2.43
C LYS A 23 -17.90 -4.79 2.25
N PHE A 24 -18.27 -4.48 1.01
CA PHE A 24 -19.61 -4.00 0.63
C PHE A 24 -20.65 -5.11 0.44
N LYS A 25 -20.30 -6.37 0.73
CA LYS A 25 -21.17 -7.56 0.59
C LYS A 25 -21.80 -7.68 -0.79
N ALA A 26 -21.05 -7.32 -1.83
CA ALA A 26 -21.51 -7.47 -3.21
C ALA A 26 -21.63 -8.98 -3.55
N PRO A 27 -22.74 -9.44 -4.16
CA PRO A 27 -22.86 -10.83 -4.55
C PRO A 27 -21.82 -11.18 -5.63
N ARG A 28 -21.28 -12.41 -5.60
CA ARG A 28 -20.27 -12.85 -6.56
C ARG A 28 -20.80 -13.05 -7.99
N SER A 29 -22.12 -13.08 -8.17
CA SER A 29 -22.76 -13.06 -9.49
C SER A 29 -22.58 -11.70 -10.17
N PHE A 30 -22.73 -11.68 -11.50
CA PHE A 30 -22.71 -10.43 -12.26
C PHE A 30 -23.90 -9.56 -11.84
N ASN A 31 -23.63 -8.43 -11.19
CA ASN A 31 -24.63 -7.51 -10.67
C ASN A 31 -24.25 -6.08 -11.02
N TRP A 32 -25.25 -5.22 -11.23
CA TRP A 32 -25.07 -3.78 -11.41
C TRP A 32 -24.29 -3.13 -10.27
N LYS A 33 -24.51 -3.58 -9.03
CA LYS A 33 -23.74 -3.12 -7.85
C LYS A 33 -22.23 -3.34 -8.02
N ARG A 34 -21.83 -4.46 -8.60
CA ARG A 34 -20.42 -4.80 -8.84
C ARG A 34 -19.80 -3.90 -9.90
N VAL A 35 -20.54 -3.66 -10.99
CA VAL A 35 -20.14 -2.73 -12.05
C VAL A 35 -19.97 -1.32 -11.47
N ALA A 36 -20.94 -0.85 -10.68
CA ALA A 36 -20.88 0.47 -10.04
C ALA A 36 -19.66 0.61 -9.12
N ILE A 37 -19.36 -0.39 -8.28
CA ILE A 37 -18.18 -0.36 -7.40
C ILE A 37 -16.88 -0.30 -8.21
N ARG A 38 -16.76 -1.12 -9.26
CA ARG A 38 -15.57 -1.13 -10.14
C ARG A 38 -15.37 0.20 -10.84
N VAL A 39 -16.43 0.76 -11.43
CA VAL A 39 -16.37 2.05 -12.12
C VAL A 39 -16.02 3.16 -11.13
N LEU A 40 -16.65 3.21 -9.96
CA LEU A 40 -16.37 4.21 -8.93
C LEU A 40 -14.91 4.13 -8.45
N MET A 41 -14.38 2.93 -8.23
CA MET A 41 -12.98 2.73 -7.84
C MET A 41 -12.01 3.20 -8.92
N LEU A 42 -12.29 2.90 -10.19
CA LEU A 42 -11.46 3.35 -11.30
C LEU A 42 -11.51 4.88 -11.47
N LEU A 43 -12.68 5.49 -11.33
CA LEU A 43 -12.84 6.95 -11.34
C LEU A 43 -12.09 7.61 -10.19
N PHE A 44 -12.12 7.01 -9.00
CA PHE A 44 -11.38 7.50 -7.84
C PHE A 44 -9.87 7.42 -8.05
N ILE A 45 -9.36 6.33 -8.61
CA ILE A 45 -7.94 6.20 -8.97
C ILE A 45 -7.57 7.24 -10.03
N LEU A 46 -8.39 7.43 -11.04
CA LEU A 46 -8.18 8.43 -12.09
C LEU A 46 -8.12 9.84 -11.51
N PHE A 47 -9.04 10.18 -10.61
CA PHE A 47 -9.06 11.45 -9.90
C PHE A 47 -7.77 11.68 -9.10
N ILE A 48 -7.29 10.68 -8.35
CA ILE A 48 -6.01 10.77 -7.62
C ILE A 48 -4.84 11.00 -8.58
N CYS A 49 -4.79 10.26 -9.70
CA CYS A 49 -3.73 10.39 -10.69
C CYS A 49 -3.71 11.77 -11.34
N GLU A 50 -4.88 12.39 -11.54
CA GLU A 50 -5.00 13.71 -12.14
C GLU A 50 -4.71 14.84 -11.15
N SER A 51 -5.11 14.68 -9.88
CA SER A 51 -4.87 15.67 -8.83
C SER A 51 -3.42 15.75 -8.35
N ILE A 52 -2.61 14.70 -8.55
CA ILE A 52 -1.26 14.61 -7.98
C ILE A 52 -0.21 14.79 -9.09
N PRO A 53 0.43 15.97 -9.21
CA PRO A 53 1.36 16.27 -10.30
C PRO A 53 2.66 15.46 -10.21
N ARG A 54 2.99 14.88 -9.05
CA ARG A 54 4.21 14.09 -8.81
C ARG A 54 3.91 12.72 -8.21
N PHE A 55 3.35 11.83 -9.01
CA PHE A 55 3.00 10.44 -8.61
C PHE A 55 4.16 9.67 -7.97
N GLY A 56 5.40 9.88 -8.42
CA GLY A 56 6.58 9.21 -7.85
C GLY A 56 6.77 9.43 -6.36
N LYS A 57 6.55 10.66 -5.86
CA LYS A 57 6.72 10.97 -4.42
C LYS A 57 5.64 10.35 -3.55
N LEU A 58 4.43 10.22 -4.08
CA LEU A 58 3.35 9.48 -3.43
C LEU A 58 3.67 7.99 -3.37
N LEU A 59 4.16 7.41 -4.47
CA LEU A 59 4.59 6.02 -4.51
C LEU A 59 5.74 5.75 -3.53
N ASP A 60 6.71 6.66 -3.41
CA ASP A 60 7.79 6.55 -2.44
C ASP A 60 7.25 6.53 -1.00
N LEU A 61 6.27 7.37 -0.69
CA LEU A 61 5.64 7.45 0.64
C LEU A 61 4.81 6.19 0.96
N VAL A 62 3.89 5.82 0.07
CA VAL A 62 2.97 4.69 0.27
C VAL A 62 3.74 3.38 0.21
N GLY A 63 4.64 3.24 -0.75
CA GLY A 63 5.51 2.09 -0.93
C GLY A 63 6.51 1.94 0.22
N GLY A 64 7.20 3.01 0.61
CA GLY A 64 8.14 3.00 1.72
C GLY A 64 7.49 2.58 3.04
N SER A 65 6.37 3.21 3.40
CA SER A 65 5.65 2.87 4.64
C SER A 65 5.07 1.45 4.63
N SER A 66 4.39 1.06 3.55
CA SER A 66 3.76 -0.27 3.45
C SER A 66 4.80 -1.38 3.38
N MET A 67 5.88 -1.19 2.61
CA MET A 67 6.95 -2.16 2.48
C MET A 67 7.72 -2.31 3.79
N THR A 68 7.97 -1.23 4.53
CA THR A 68 8.59 -1.34 5.86
C THR A 68 7.73 -2.20 6.80
N CYS A 69 6.42 -1.95 6.82
CA CYS A 69 5.49 -2.73 7.64
C CYS A 69 5.49 -4.21 7.24
N LEU A 70 5.34 -4.49 5.95
CA LEU A 70 5.21 -5.87 5.43
C LEU A 70 6.53 -6.66 5.46
N ALA A 71 7.68 -6.00 5.31
CA ALA A 71 8.98 -6.67 5.23
C ALA A 71 9.70 -6.78 6.58
N TYR A 72 9.61 -5.76 7.44
CA TYR A 72 10.42 -5.69 8.67
C TYR A 72 9.61 -5.80 9.96
N ILE A 73 8.34 -5.35 9.96
CA ILE A 73 7.54 -5.26 11.19
C ILE A 73 6.64 -6.49 11.33
N PHE A 74 5.79 -6.77 10.35
CA PHE A 74 4.77 -7.81 10.44
C PHE A 74 5.33 -9.23 10.48
N PRO A 75 6.33 -9.64 9.67
CA PRO A 75 6.80 -11.02 9.70
C PRO A 75 7.40 -11.43 11.06
N PRO A 76 8.32 -10.65 11.67
CA PRO A 76 8.85 -10.99 12.99
C PRO A 76 7.81 -10.87 14.11
N LEU A 77 6.88 -9.90 14.03
CA LEU A 77 5.78 -9.78 15.01
C LEU A 77 4.86 -11.00 14.97
N PHE A 78 4.44 -11.41 13.78
CA PHE A 78 3.59 -12.59 13.62
C PHE A 78 4.34 -13.83 14.07
N TYR A 79 5.62 -13.99 13.72
CA TYR A 79 6.44 -15.11 14.18
C TYR A 79 6.45 -15.24 15.71
N VAL A 80 6.79 -14.16 16.43
CA VAL A 80 6.83 -14.18 17.91
C VAL A 80 5.44 -14.42 18.49
N LYS A 81 4.39 -13.84 17.89
CA LYS A 81 3.01 -14.04 18.35
C LYS A 81 2.55 -15.48 18.15
N LEU A 82 2.85 -16.09 16.99
CA LEU A 82 2.53 -17.49 16.71
C LEU A 82 3.24 -18.44 17.68
N CYS A 83 4.52 -18.24 17.97
CA CYS A 83 5.26 -19.07 18.93
C CYS A 83 4.80 -18.90 20.38
N SER A 84 4.18 -17.76 20.72
CA SER A 84 3.64 -17.52 22.06
C SER A 84 2.23 -18.09 22.28
N MET A 85 1.50 -18.42 21.20
CA MET A 85 0.16 -18.97 21.31
C MET A 85 0.22 -20.45 21.73
N LYS A 86 -0.48 -20.78 22.82
CA LYS A 86 -0.66 -22.16 23.28
C LYS A 86 -2.04 -22.64 22.85
N ASN A 87 -2.08 -23.65 21.99
CA ASN A 87 -3.33 -24.28 21.57
C ASN A 87 -3.12 -25.81 21.57
N PRO A 88 -4.01 -26.59 22.20
CA PRO A 88 -3.91 -28.06 22.20
C PRO A 88 -3.88 -28.69 20.80
N SER A 89 -4.34 -27.99 19.75
CA SER A 89 -4.29 -28.49 18.36
C SER A 89 -2.95 -28.26 17.65
N TRP A 90 -2.01 -27.50 18.22
CA TRP A 90 -0.75 -27.10 17.56
C TRP A 90 0.47 -27.44 18.44
N PRO A 91 1.60 -27.84 17.84
CA PRO A 91 2.81 -28.17 18.59
C PRO A 91 3.39 -26.92 19.27
N GLU A 92 3.66 -27.01 20.58
CA GLU A 92 4.33 -25.93 21.31
C GLU A 92 5.76 -25.72 20.79
N ARG A 93 6.07 -24.51 20.33
CA ARG A 93 7.44 -24.12 19.93
C ARG A 93 8.03 -23.18 20.97
N ARG A 94 9.09 -23.64 21.64
CA ARG A 94 9.86 -22.80 22.57
C ARG A 94 10.97 -22.08 21.82
N ILE A 95 10.82 -20.77 21.68
CA ILE A 95 11.83 -19.90 21.06
C ILE A 95 12.91 -19.53 22.07
N SER A 96 14.16 -19.54 21.61
CA SER A 96 15.31 -19.02 22.36
C SER A 96 15.18 -17.50 22.58
N LEU A 97 15.66 -17.01 23.71
CA LEU A 97 15.72 -15.57 24.00
C LEU A 97 16.55 -14.82 22.95
N PHE A 98 17.59 -15.45 22.40
CA PHE A 98 18.46 -14.84 21.39
C PHE A 98 17.74 -14.61 20.06
N GLU A 99 16.86 -15.54 19.69
CA GLU A 99 16.04 -15.46 18.48
C GLU A 99 14.98 -14.37 18.62
N LYS A 100 14.31 -14.33 19.78
CA LYS A 100 13.36 -13.26 20.11
C LYS A 100 14.03 -11.88 20.06
N LEU A 101 15.25 -11.77 20.59
CA LEU A 101 16.03 -10.53 20.53
C LEU A 101 16.35 -10.12 19.09
N HIS A 102 16.71 -11.06 18.21
CA HIS A 102 16.94 -10.78 16.79
C HIS A 102 15.68 -10.24 16.11
N CYS A 103 14.52 -10.85 16.35
CA CYS A 103 13.24 -10.36 15.82
C CYS A 103 12.95 -8.92 16.26
N TYR A 104 13.12 -8.59 17.54
CA TYR A 104 12.93 -7.22 18.02
C TYR A 104 13.92 -6.23 17.43
N LYS A 105 15.19 -6.62 17.24
CA LYS A 105 16.18 -5.77 16.57
C LYS A 105 15.77 -5.43 15.14
N ILE A 106 15.30 -6.41 14.37
CA ILE A 106 14.81 -6.19 13.00
C ILE A 106 13.63 -5.22 12.98
N ILE A 107 12.68 -5.38 13.91
CA ILE A 107 11.53 -4.46 14.03
C ILE A 107 12.00 -3.03 14.33
N ILE A 108 12.93 -2.84 15.27
CA ILE A 108 13.44 -1.51 15.65
C ILE A 108 14.13 -0.84 14.46
N ILE A 109 15.02 -1.55 13.76
CA ILE A 109 15.70 -1.04 12.56
C ILE A 109 14.68 -0.70 11.47
N GLY A 110 13.68 -1.56 11.29
CA GLY A 110 12.57 -1.34 10.36
C GLY A 110 11.81 -0.05 10.68
N ILE A 111 11.43 0.16 11.94
CA ILE A 111 10.71 1.39 12.37
C ILE A 111 11.55 2.63 12.10
N ILE A 112 12.84 2.63 12.47
CA ILE A 112 13.73 3.77 12.22
C ILE A 112 13.83 4.06 10.71
N GLY A 113 14.07 3.03 9.90
CA GLY A 113 14.14 3.16 8.44
C GLY A 113 12.84 3.66 7.82
N GLY A 114 11.70 3.13 8.28
CA GLY A 114 10.37 3.54 7.81
C GLY A 114 10.03 4.97 8.18
N VAL A 115 10.35 5.41 9.40
CA VAL A 115 10.15 6.81 9.82
C VAL A 115 11.02 7.74 8.98
N CYS A 116 12.31 7.42 8.80
CA CYS A 116 13.21 8.20 7.95
C CYS A 116 12.69 8.31 6.51
N ALA A 117 12.28 7.19 5.90
CA ALA A 117 11.73 7.17 4.55
C ALA A 117 10.44 8.00 4.43
N THR A 118 9.54 7.88 5.41
CA THR A 118 8.27 8.61 5.44
C THR A 118 8.50 10.11 5.59
N VAL A 119 9.37 10.54 6.50
CA VAL A 119 9.71 11.96 6.68
C VAL A 119 10.39 12.52 5.44
N ALA A 120 11.34 11.79 4.84
CA ALA A 120 12.00 12.22 3.61
C ALA A 120 11.00 12.41 2.46
N ALA A 121 10.04 11.49 2.30
CA ALA A 121 9.00 11.60 1.29
C ALA A 121 8.03 12.76 1.59
N ILE A 122 7.62 12.97 2.83
CA ILE A 122 6.76 14.10 3.23
C ILE A 122 7.45 15.44 2.96
N VAL A 123 8.72 15.59 3.35
CA VAL A 123 9.49 16.81 3.07
C VAL A 123 9.60 17.04 1.56
N ALA A 124 9.84 15.99 0.78
CA ALA A 124 9.89 16.11 -0.67
C ALA A 124 8.54 16.50 -1.31
N ILE A 125 7.41 16.13 -0.71
CA ILE A 125 6.07 16.53 -1.16
C ILE A 125 5.77 17.99 -0.78
N LEU A 126 6.21 18.43 0.41
CA LEU A 126 5.90 19.76 0.96
C LEU A 126 6.90 20.85 0.56
N SER A 127 8.00 20.50 -0.12
CA SER A 127 8.99 21.48 -0.59
C SER A 127 8.34 22.56 -1.48
N PRO A 128 8.59 23.86 -1.19
CA PRO A 128 8.02 24.96 -1.95
C PRO A 128 8.52 24.91 -3.40
N GLY A 129 7.59 25.03 -4.37
CA GLY A 129 7.87 24.93 -5.81
C GLY A 129 7.41 23.64 -6.49
N THR A 130 6.75 22.73 -5.76
CA THR A 130 6.31 21.41 -6.28
C THR A 130 4.80 21.33 -6.60
N PHE A 131 4.02 22.30 -6.16
CA PHE A 131 2.58 22.37 -6.46
C PHE A 131 2.36 23.04 -7.83
N VAL A 132 2.40 22.23 -8.88
CA VAL A 132 1.83 22.60 -10.17
C VAL A 132 0.31 22.46 -10.06
N LEU A 133 -0.45 23.42 -10.60
CA LEU A 133 -1.91 23.33 -10.60
C LEU A 133 -2.35 22.03 -11.31
N PRO A 134 -3.42 21.35 -10.84
CA PRO A 134 -3.97 20.21 -11.55
C PRO A 134 -4.48 20.63 -12.94
N CYS A 135 -4.31 19.77 -13.94
CA CYS A 135 -4.68 20.04 -15.33
C CYS A 135 -6.19 20.28 -15.56
N TYR A 136 -7.06 19.85 -14.65
CA TYR A 136 -8.50 20.18 -14.70
C TYR A 136 -8.82 21.60 -14.19
N ILE A 137 -7.88 22.28 -13.55
CA ILE A 137 -8.01 23.67 -13.07
C ILE A 137 -7.31 24.63 -14.04
N ASP A 138 -6.14 24.25 -14.57
CA ASP A 138 -5.40 25.04 -15.55
C ASP A 138 -5.40 24.38 -16.93
N LEU A 139 -6.25 24.90 -17.83
CA LEU A 139 -6.37 24.46 -19.23
C LEU A 139 -5.17 24.86 -20.10
N ASN A 140 -4.21 25.66 -19.58
CA ASN A 140 -3.06 26.15 -20.33
C ASN A 140 -1.85 25.20 -20.30
N CYS A 141 -1.95 24.05 -19.63
CA CYS A 141 -0.86 23.08 -19.41
C CYS A 141 -0.42 22.29 -20.66
N THR A 142 -0.99 22.54 -21.85
CA THR A 142 -0.67 21.78 -23.08
C THR A 142 0.43 22.40 -23.95
N ASN A 143 1.06 23.51 -23.53
CA ASN A 143 1.96 24.30 -24.39
C ASN A 143 3.45 24.26 -24.01
N GLU A 144 3.92 23.29 -23.23
CA GLU A 144 5.36 23.08 -22.98
C GLU A 144 5.81 21.64 -23.29
#